data_AF-A0A819AHP1-F1
#
_entry.id   AF-A0A819AHP1-F1
#
_cell.length_a   1.000
_cell.length_b   1.000
_cell.length_c   1.000
_cell.angle_alpha   90.00
_cell.angle_beta   90.00
_cell.angle_gamma   90.00
#
_symmetry.space_group_name_H-M   'P 1'
#
loop_
_entity.id
_entity.type
_entity.pdbx_description
1 polymer ?
#
loop_
_entity_poly.entity_id
_entity_poly.type
_entity_poly.pdbx_seq_one_letter_code
_entity_poly.pdbx_strand_id
1 'polypeptide(L)'
;MARSIIPQTMIGVRTPIDDTLPLTCVIESSQLIEGHGEYTIRVGRVSNDPSGSWLVTKRFREFDDLNNMLKEYGFDIEFPKKKLLGRTDRTFMAERQKGLQVYLDALVQQLELCNSLTIQRFLDPENHMMNYSELALQCVSMFIRSTNNIYQIVEQLPDFGWRYNKSYFLATKTGAPKDERYLLSWCHYGLDKAFGEKDIANCLKLLKSIAHPLIVPIDEIYANETGTLTVCRFYTKGSLKDYIHQTKPTNSAYWKRYGRKSLSRVCDLNQIKNFGRQILEALNFIYDNGLVYGHLHSGNILFDLDQALPIKLLDIATGIAGVSSKYRCYMSNLKQIRTLEHCDIYGFGRILYELSTGEECPTSACMEFPNTVPVPVQHILLKILTTTGELPTILELLDDPFFQTSISNNIERFQLKLSPKAKEAFEQIARATQVRLEGDQAKIKNVQRRMKLTNHLMSDEEKLKRRKERQAKALGQNADPNANSQGASKNLQRSISVDPLQLSTQNTTTRRPLTTYASVDVPSISQASSTVAPTSLPPPPPPPPPPPPPPASSVASPPPPVAEGDRTQLLNSISDFSLAKLKKAKTNDRSAPKFK
;
A
#
# COMPACT_ATOMS: atom_id res chain seq x y z
N MET A 1 25.74 11.80 -9.71
CA MET A 1 24.69 10.91 -9.18
C MET A 1 24.33 11.36 -7.77
N ALA A 2 23.48 12.39 -7.66
CA ALA A 2 23.05 12.93 -6.37
C ALA A 2 21.69 12.32 -6.01
N ARG A 3 21.61 11.63 -4.87
CA ARG A 3 20.35 11.20 -4.27
C ARG A 3 19.56 12.46 -3.91
N SER A 4 18.53 12.77 -4.69
CA SER A 4 17.52 13.75 -4.32
C SER A 4 16.67 13.18 -3.20
N ILE A 5 17.08 13.43 -1.96
CA ILE A 5 16.19 13.30 -0.80
C ILE A 5 15.33 14.56 -0.81
N ILE A 6 14.14 14.47 -1.41
CA ILE A 6 13.12 15.52 -1.33
C ILE A 6 12.68 15.61 0.13
N PRO A 7 12.66 16.80 0.78
CA PRO A 7 12.21 16.91 2.15
C PRO A 7 10.68 16.76 2.19
N GLN A 8 10.20 15.63 2.71
CA GLN A 8 8.79 15.45 3.12
C GLN A 8 8.47 16.19 4.43
N THR A 9 9.21 17.25 4.77
CA THR A 9 9.14 17.91 6.09
C THR A 9 8.00 18.93 6.24
N MET A 10 7.03 18.96 5.32
CA MET A 10 5.79 19.74 5.49
C MET A 10 4.64 18.93 6.11
N ILE A 11 4.87 17.66 6.41
CA ILE A 11 3.86 16.74 6.91
C ILE A 11 4.55 15.91 7.99
N GLY A 12 4.04 15.88 9.22
CA GLY A 12 4.68 15.23 10.38
C GLY A 12 4.88 13.70 10.31
N VAL A 13 4.99 13.12 9.11
CA VAL A 13 5.29 11.71 8.85
C VAL A 13 6.81 11.53 8.82
N ARG A 14 7.36 10.86 9.85
CA ARG A 14 8.82 10.67 10.00
C ARG A 14 9.45 9.76 8.93
N THR A 15 8.65 9.01 8.15
CA THR A 15 9.12 8.16 7.04
C THR A 15 7.98 7.88 6.06
N PRO A 16 8.17 7.97 4.74
CA PRO A 16 7.16 7.56 3.76
C PRO A 16 6.68 6.12 4.00
N ILE A 17 5.37 5.90 4.13
CA ILE A 17 4.78 4.58 4.41
C ILE A 17 4.09 4.04 3.16
N ASP A 18 4.26 2.74 2.92
CA ASP A 18 3.45 2.02 1.95
C ASP A 18 2.17 1.53 2.63
N ASP A 19 1.05 2.14 2.26
CA ASP A 19 -0.29 1.89 2.78
C ASP A 19 -0.87 0.55 2.32
N THR A 20 -0.23 -0.11 1.35
CA THR A 20 -0.66 -1.42 0.85
C THR A 20 0.02 -2.60 1.56
N LEU A 21 1.05 -2.35 2.37
CA LEU A 21 1.72 -3.40 3.13
C LEU A 21 0.87 -3.80 4.33
N PRO A 22 0.51 -5.10 4.46
CA PRO A 22 -0.36 -5.56 5.52
C PRO A 22 0.31 -5.36 6.88
N LEU A 23 -0.53 -5.15 7.89
CA LEU A 23 -0.11 -5.08 9.28
C LEU A 23 -0.01 -6.48 9.88
N THR A 24 0.85 -6.60 10.87
CA THR A 24 0.93 -7.74 11.80
C THR A 24 0.74 -7.18 13.19
N CYS A 25 0.04 -7.89 14.05
CA CYS A 25 -0.24 -7.41 15.40
C CYS A 25 -0.26 -8.55 16.42
N VAL A 26 0.36 -8.34 17.57
CA VAL A 26 0.39 -9.29 18.70
C VAL A 26 0.13 -8.54 19.99
N ILE A 27 -0.86 -8.97 20.77
CA ILE A 27 -1.09 -8.45 22.12
C ILE A 27 -0.05 -9.04 23.07
N GLU A 28 0.90 -8.22 23.49
CA GLU A 28 2.00 -8.64 24.35
C GLU A 28 1.60 -8.75 25.82
N SER A 29 0.78 -7.81 26.26
CA SER A 29 0.39 -7.70 27.65
C SER A 29 -0.99 -7.07 27.78
N SER A 30 -1.62 -7.35 28.92
CA SER A 30 -2.84 -6.68 29.35
C SER A 30 -2.71 -6.29 30.81
N GLN A 31 -3.29 -5.14 31.16
CA GLN A 31 -3.22 -4.57 32.50
C GLN A 31 -4.56 -3.94 32.87
N LEU A 32 -4.85 -3.91 34.18
CA LEU A 32 -6.02 -3.24 34.73
C LEU A 32 -5.58 -1.88 35.30
N ILE A 33 -5.97 -0.80 34.63
CA ILE A 33 -5.68 0.58 35.07
C ILE A 33 -7.02 1.24 35.41
N GLU A 34 -7.15 1.75 36.63
CA GLU A 34 -8.32 2.54 37.08
C GLU A 34 -9.68 1.86 36.79
N GLY A 35 -9.75 0.54 36.93
CA GLY A 35 -10.98 -0.24 36.69
C GLY A 35 -11.26 -0.58 35.22
N HIS A 36 -10.35 -0.26 34.30
CA HIS A 36 -10.45 -0.58 32.88
C HIS A 36 -9.29 -1.46 32.40
N GLY A 37 -9.59 -2.40 31.51
CA GLY A 37 -8.58 -3.25 30.88
C GLY A 37 -7.94 -2.57 29.68
N GLU A 38 -6.62 -2.44 29.71
CA GLU A 38 -5.78 -1.95 28.63
C GLU A 38 -4.92 -3.07 28.06
N TYR A 39 -4.74 -3.06 26.74
CA TYR A 39 -4.03 -4.07 25.97
C TYR A 39 -2.91 -3.39 25.19
N THR A 40 -1.67 -3.83 25.42
CA THR A 40 -0.50 -3.36 24.68
C THR A 40 -0.30 -4.26 23.48
N ILE A 41 -0.42 -3.68 22.30
CA ILE A 41 -0.36 -4.37 21.02
C ILE A 41 0.95 -3.99 20.34
N ARG A 42 1.78 -4.98 20.04
CA ARG A 42 2.91 -4.81 19.14
C ARG A 42 2.42 -4.89 17.72
N VAL A 43 2.61 -3.82 16.95
CA VAL A 43 2.21 -3.74 15.55
C VAL A 43 3.46 -3.62 14.70
N GLY A 44 3.48 -4.28 13.55
CA GLY A 44 4.51 -4.11 12.54
C GLY A 44 3.91 -4.17 11.14
N ARG A 45 4.58 -3.57 10.15
CA ARG A 45 4.25 -3.82 8.74
C ARG A 45 4.98 -5.06 8.26
N VAL A 46 4.42 -5.79 7.31
CA VAL A 46 5.10 -6.92 6.65
C VAL A 46 6.24 -6.39 5.76
N SER A 47 7.29 -5.90 6.40
CA SER A 47 8.69 -5.98 6.00
C SER A 47 9.44 -6.99 6.89
N ASN A 48 8.75 -7.56 7.90
CA ASN A 48 9.20 -8.55 8.88
C ASN A 48 10.62 -8.29 9.43
N ASP A 49 10.96 -7.01 9.59
CA ASP A 49 12.06 -6.60 10.43
C ASP A 49 11.51 -6.18 11.80
N PRO A 50 11.82 -6.90 12.90
CA PRO A 50 11.34 -6.57 14.24
C PRO A 50 11.70 -5.15 14.68
N SER A 51 12.75 -4.57 14.07
CA SER A 51 13.21 -3.20 14.31
C SER A 51 12.21 -2.12 13.86
N GLY A 52 11.26 -2.47 12.98
CA GLY A 52 10.22 -1.58 12.45
C GLY A 52 8.84 -1.78 13.09
N SER A 53 8.77 -2.41 14.26
CA SER A 53 7.54 -2.55 15.03
C SER A 53 7.37 -1.41 16.04
N TRP A 54 6.12 -1.08 16.37
CA TRP A 54 5.76 -0.09 17.38
C TRP A 54 4.70 -0.65 18.32
N LEU A 55 4.47 0.04 19.43
CA LEU A 55 3.46 -0.33 20.42
C LEU A 55 2.28 0.63 20.33
N VAL A 56 1.07 0.07 20.38
CA VAL A 56 -0.16 0.85 20.57
C VAL A 56 -0.93 0.24 21.74
N THR A 57 -1.44 1.12 22.62
CA THR A 57 -2.26 0.70 23.75
C THR A 57 -3.73 0.98 23.44
N LYS A 58 -4.59 -0.01 23.65
CA LYS A 58 -6.02 0.08 23.41
C LYS A 58 -6.84 -0.43 24.58
N ARG A 59 -7.96 0.23 24.86
CA ARG A 59 -8.97 -0.21 25.82
C ARG A 59 -9.96 -1.15 25.14
N PHE A 60 -10.55 -2.06 25.92
CA PHE A 60 -11.61 -2.95 25.42
C PHE A 60 -12.77 -2.18 24.75
N ARG A 61 -13.12 -0.98 25.26
CA ARG A 61 -14.15 -0.14 24.67
C ARG A 61 -13.81 0.28 23.23
N GLU A 62 -12.55 0.62 22.95
CA GLU A 62 -12.15 1.01 21.59
C GLU A 62 -12.25 -0.17 20.61
N PHE A 63 -11.93 -1.39 21.05
CA PHE A 63 -12.15 -2.60 20.25
C PHE A 63 -13.63 -2.83 19.96
N ASP A 64 -14.49 -2.60 20.95
CA ASP A 64 -15.93 -2.76 20.82
C ASP A 64 -16.53 -1.69 19.89
N ASP A 65 -16.13 -0.44 20.03
CA ASP A 65 -16.54 0.66 19.15
C ASP A 65 -16.11 0.37 17.69
N LEU A 66 -14.89 -0.13 17.48
CA LEU A 66 -14.42 -0.59 16.18
C LEU A 66 -15.28 -1.73 15.64
N ASN A 67 -15.53 -2.78 16.44
CA ASN A 67 -16.32 -3.93 16.03
C ASN A 67 -17.75 -3.55 15.65
N ASN A 68 -18.39 -2.66 16.41
CA ASN A 68 -19.74 -2.18 16.11
C ASN A 68 -19.77 -1.43 14.77
N MET A 69 -18.78 -0.57 14.50
CA MET A 69 -18.64 0.09 13.20
C MET A 69 -18.47 -0.92 12.05
N LEU A 70 -17.63 -1.94 12.23
CA LEU A 70 -17.40 -2.95 11.20
C LEU A 70 -18.64 -3.80 10.91
N LYS A 71 -19.44 -4.11 11.94
CA LYS A 71 -20.74 -4.79 11.78
C LYS A 71 -21.72 -3.99 10.93
N GLU A 72 -21.75 -2.66 11.07
CA GLU A 72 -22.58 -1.80 10.21
C GLU A 72 -22.16 -1.88 8.73
N TYR A 73 -20.87 -2.07 8.47
CA TYR A 73 -20.34 -2.31 7.11
C TYR A 73 -20.56 -3.75 6.61
N GLY A 74 -21.09 -4.64 7.46
CA GLY A 74 -21.38 -6.03 7.12
C GLY A 74 -20.25 -7.01 7.40
N PHE A 75 -19.20 -6.58 8.13
CA PHE A 75 -18.17 -7.49 8.63
C PHE A 75 -18.60 -8.07 9.98
N ASP A 76 -18.97 -9.35 9.99
CA ASP A 76 -19.30 -10.08 11.21
C ASP A 76 -18.10 -10.92 11.64
N ILE A 77 -17.19 -10.29 12.38
CA ILE A 77 -15.99 -10.93 12.91
C ILE A 77 -16.28 -11.35 14.35
N GLU A 78 -15.88 -12.57 14.72
CA GLU A 78 -16.07 -13.06 16.08
C GLU A 78 -15.41 -12.13 17.10
N PHE A 79 -16.22 -11.64 18.05
CA PHE A 79 -15.80 -10.65 19.03
C PHE A 79 -16.05 -11.13 20.46
N PRO A 80 -15.07 -11.01 21.38
CA PRO A 80 -15.24 -11.43 22.77
C PRO A 80 -16.38 -10.68 23.48
N LYS A 81 -17.27 -11.42 24.15
CA LYS A 81 -18.48 -10.87 24.79
C LYS A 81 -18.17 -9.87 25.91
N LYS A 82 -19.03 -8.84 26.04
CA LYS A 82 -19.11 -7.99 27.24
C LYS A 82 -19.69 -8.79 28.41
N LYS A 83 -18.91 -9.09 29.46
CA LYS A 83 -19.47 -9.57 30.74
C LYS A 83 -19.84 -8.38 31.64
N LEU A 84 -21.03 -8.44 32.25
CA LEU A 84 -21.62 -7.41 33.14
C LEU A 84 -21.19 -7.57 34.62
N LEU A 85 -20.68 -8.74 35.03
CA LEU A 85 -20.22 -9.04 36.40
C LEU A 85 -18.83 -9.72 36.35
N GLY A 86 -17.96 -9.43 37.33
CA GLY A 86 -16.61 -10.04 37.45
C GLY A 86 -15.50 -9.40 36.60
N ARG A 87 -15.56 -8.08 36.34
CA ARG A 87 -14.65 -7.34 35.44
C ARG A 87 -13.15 -7.40 35.80
N THR A 88 -12.78 -7.83 37.00
CA THR A 88 -11.42 -7.76 37.55
C THR A 88 -10.75 -9.12 37.72
N ASP A 89 -11.38 -10.20 37.27
CA ASP A 89 -10.77 -11.54 37.36
C ASP A 89 -9.59 -11.66 36.38
N ARG A 90 -8.42 -12.05 36.90
CA ARG A 90 -7.19 -12.26 36.14
C ARG A 90 -7.36 -13.34 35.07
N THR A 91 -8.20 -14.35 35.32
CA THR A 91 -8.52 -15.41 34.34
C THR A 91 -9.35 -14.85 33.17
N PHE A 92 -10.29 -13.95 33.48
CA PHE A 92 -11.13 -13.29 32.48
C PHE A 92 -10.35 -12.32 31.59
N MET A 93 -9.40 -11.56 32.16
CA MET A 93 -8.52 -10.70 31.37
C MET A 93 -7.68 -11.51 30.38
N ALA A 94 -7.17 -12.68 30.78
CA ALA A 94 -6.43 -13.58 29.91
C ALA A 94 -7.31 -14.20 28.80
N GLU A 95 -8.53 -14.65 29.14
CA GLU A 95 -9.50 -15.17 28.16
C GLU A 95 -9.86 -14.09 27.12
N ARG A 96 -10.14 -12.88 27.58
CA ARG A 96 -10.44 -11.74 26.71
C ARG A 96 -9.25 -11.33 25.86
N GLN A 97 -8.03 -11.32 26.40
CA GLN A 97 -6.81 -11.07 25.63
C GLN A 97 -6.70 -12.06 24.47
N LYS A 98 -6.94 -13.36 24.72
CA LYS A 98 -6.94 -14.38 23.68
C LYS A 98 -8.03 -14.12 22.62
N GLY A 99 -9.25 -13.79 23.05
CA GLY A 99 -10.34 -13.44 22.12
C GLY A 99 -10.04 -12.21 21.27
N LEU A 100 -9.43 -11.17 21.85
CA LEU A 100 -9.02 -9.97 21.12
C LEU A 100 -7.88 -10.25 20.13
N GLN A 101 -6.96 -11.17 20.46
CA GLN A 101 -5.92 -11.59 19.52
C GLN A 101 -6.52 -12.25 18.28
N VAL A 102 -7.46 -13.19 18.47
CA VAL A 102 -8.16 -13.85 17.34
C VAL A 102 -8.91 -12.83 16.49
N TYR A 103 -9.57 -11.86 17.13
CA TYR A 103 -10.23 -10.74 16.44
C TYR A 103 -9.25 -9.91 15.59
N LEU A 104 -8.11 -9.51 16.17
CA LEU A 104 -7.06 -8.79 15.46
C LEU A 104 -6.47 -9.59 14.30
N ASP A 105 -6.20 -10.88 14.50
CA ASP A 105 -5.69 -11.78 13.47
C ASP A 105 -6.66 -11.87 12.28
N ALA A 106 -7.96 -11.94 12.55
CA ALA A 106 -8.99 -11.94 11.51
C ALA A 106 -9.05 -10.61 10.75
N LEU A 107 -8.91 -9.47 11.43
CA LEU A 107 -8.89 -8.15 10.80
C LEU A 107 -7.72 -7.97 9.82
N VAL A 108 -6.50 -8.34 10.24
CA VAL A 108 -5.30 -8.12 9.43
C VAL A 108 -5.14 -9.13 8.29
N GLN A 109 -5.86 -10.26 8.34
CA GLN A 109 -5.93 -11.22 7.23
C GLN A 109 -6.76 -10.71 6.05
N GLN A 110 -7.69 -9.77 6.27
CA GLN A 110 -8.50 -9.20 5.21
C GLN A 110 -7.80 -7.97 4.61
N LEU A 111 -7.17 -8.12 3.44
CA LEU A 111 -6.35 -7.07 2.82
C LEU A 111 -7.04 -5.70 2.73
N GLU A 112 -8.24 -5.65 2.16
CA GLU A 112 -8.95 -4.38 1.97
C GLU A 112 -9.27 -3.72 3.31
N LEU A 113 -9.74 -4.51 4.29
CA LEU A 113 -10.10 -4.01 5.61
C LEU A 113 -8.87 -3.53 6.38
N CYS A 114 -7.78 -4.30 6.35
CA CYS A 114 -6.50 -3.94 6.96
C CYS A 114 -5.97 -2.61 6.45
N ASN A 115 -6.14 -2.33 5.14
CA ASN A 115 -5.70 -1.09 4.50
C ASN A 115 -6.68 0.09 4.67
N SER A 116 -7.83 -0.12 5.32
CA SER A 116 -8.78 0.97 5.60
C SER A 116 -8.19 2.00 6.59
N LEU A 117 -8.53 3.28 6.40
CA LEU A 117 -8.07 4.34 7.30
C LEU A 117 -8.49 4.08 8.76
N THR A 118 -9.65 3.47 8.97
CA THR A 118 -10.15 3.10 10.30
C THR A 118 -9.19 2.14 11.01
N ILE A 119 -8.79 1.05 10.34
CA ILE A 119 -7.86 0.06 10.92
C ILE A 119 -6.46 0.65 11.05
N GLN A 120 -6.01 1.41 10.05
CA GLN A 120 -4.73 2.10 10.09
C GLN A 120 -4.64 3.10 11.26
N ARG A 121 -5.69 3.87 11.55
CA ARG A 121 -5.73 4.75 12.74
C ARG A 121 -5.83 3.99 14.06
N PHE A 122 -6.48 2.83 14.06
CA PHE A 122 -6.59 2.00 15.25
C PHE A 122 -5.24 1.39 15.63
N LEU A 123 -4.46 0.92 14.65
CA LEU A 123 -3.20 0.21 14.86
C LEU A 123 -1.94 1.07 14.72
N ASP A 124 -2.02 2.20 14.01
CA ASP A 124 -0.90 3.09 13.67
C ASP A 124 -1.29 4.59 13.75
N PRO A 125 -1.81 5.06 14.89
CA PRO A 125 -2.40 6.40 14.98
C PRO A 125 -1.42 7.53 14.63
N GLU A 126 -0.14 7.41 15.03
CA GLU A 126 0.87 8.46 14.83
C GLU A 126 1.12 8.78 13.34
N ASN A 127 1.08 7.75 12.49
CA ASN A 127 1.31 7.93 11.06
C ASN A 127 0.04 8.30 10.27
N HIS A 128 -1.15 8.14 10.87
CA HIS A 128 -2.45 8.40 10.22
C HIS A 128 -3.26 9.51 10.89
N MET A 129 -2.57 10.48 11.51
CA MET A 129 -3.19 11.66 12.13
C MET A 129 -3.70 12.68 11.11
N MET A 130 -3.25 12.61 9.85
CA MET A 130 -3.59 13.58 8.83
C MET A 130 -5.09 13.59 8.51
N ASN A 131 -5.62 14.79 8.30
CA ASN A 131 -6.95 14.99 7.74
C ASN A 131 -6.87 15.02 6.21
N TYR A 132 -6.76 13.84 5.58
CA TYR A 132 -6.66 13.70 4.12
C TYR A 132 -7.81 14.38 3.37
N SER A 133 -9.01 14.38 3.97
CA SER A 133 -10.20 15.01 3.41
C SER A 133 -10.04 16.52 3.26
N GLU A 134 -9.58 17.19 4.32
CA GLU A 134 -9.38 18.65 4.33
C GLU A 134 -8.26 19.08 3.39
N LEU A 135 -7.13 18.34 3.39
CA LEU A 135 -6.02 18.60 2.47
C LEU A 135 -6.44 18.43 1.00
N ALA A 136 -7.22 17.38 0.71
CA ALA A 136 -7.76 17.18 -0.63
C ALA A 136 -8.70 18.32 -1.03
N LEU A 137 -9.59 18.78 -0.13
CA LEU A 137 -10.50 19.89 -0.41
C LEU A 137 -9.73 21.18 -0.71
N GLN A 138 -8.64 21.46 0.00
CA GLN A 138 -7.78 22.61 -0.28
C GLN A 138 -7.17 22.51 -1.69
N CYS A 139 -6.62 21.35 -2.05
CA CYS A 139 -6.01 21.11 -3.36
C CYS A 139 -7.03 21.19 -4.51
N VAL A 140 -8.20 20.58 -4.33
CA VAL A 140 -9.31 20.65 -5.29
C VAL A 140 -9.82 22.09 -5.44
N SER A 141 -9.90 22.85 -4.35
CA SER A 141 -10.29 24.26 -4.42
C SER A 141 -9.29 25.11 -5.22
N MET A 142 -7.99 24.83 -5.11
CA MET A 142 -6.98 25.48 -5.95
C MET A 142 -7.15 25.14 -7.42
N PHE A 143 -7.39 23.86 -7.74
CA PHE A 143 -7.69 23.42 -9.11
C PHE A 143 -8.93 24.15 -9.68
N ILE A 144 -10.02 24.22 -8.92
CA ILE A 144 -11.26 24.91 -9.35
C ILE A 144 -10.99 26.38 -9.67
N ARG A 145 -10.25 27.09 -8.82
CA ARG A 145 -9.86 28.49 -9.12
C ARG A 145 -8.99 28.59 -10.36
N SER A 146 -8.07 27.65 -10.56
CA SER A 146 -7.18 27.61 -11.73
C SER A 146 -7.92 27.36 -13.05
N THR A 147 -9.13 26.82 -12.99
CA THR A 147 -10.00 26.59 -14.14
C THR A 147 -11.09 27.66 -14.26
N ASN A 148 -10.86 28.85 -13.72
CA ASN A 148 -11.81 29.98 -13.72
C ASN A 148 -13.18 29.60 -13.14
N ASN A 149 -13.22 28.66 -12.19
CA ASN A 149 -14.43 28.15 -11.56
C ASN A 149 -15.45 27.53 -12.54
N ILE A 150 -14.98 26.95 -13.64
CA ILE A 150 -15.88 26.18 -14.53
C ILE A 150 -16.38 24.90 -13.87
N TYR A 151 -15.68 24.36 -12.87
CA TYR A 151 -16.17 23.24 -12.05
C TYR A 151 -16.73 23.75 -10.73
N GLN A 152 -17.86 23.19 -10.30
CA GLN A 152 -18.45 23.47 -8.99
C GLN A 152 -18.68 22.16 -8.24
N ILE A 153 -18.15 22.06 -7.02
CA ILE A 153 -18.34 20.88 -6.17
C ILE A 153 -19.82 20.79 -5.78
N VAL A 154 -20.40 19.62 -6.02
CA VAL A 154 -21.75 19.24 -5.57
C VAL A 154 -21.65 18.58 -4.20
N GLU A 155 -20.79 17.57 -4.08
CA GLU A 155 -20.58 16.83 -2.84
C GLU A 155 -19.17 16.23 -2.79
N GLN A 156 -18.69 15.99 -1.58
CA GLN A 156 -17.55 15.13 -1.34
C GLN A 156 -18.04 13.69 -1.18
N LEU A 157 -17.31 12.73 -1.75
CA LEU A 157 -17.63 11.30 -1.67
C LEU A 157 -16.65 10.63 -0.69
N PRO A 158 -16.94 10.63 0.63
CA PRO A 158 -16.10 9.97 1.63
C PRO A 158 -16.11 8.45 1.41
N ASP A 159 -14.95 7.82 1.61
CA ASP A 159 -14.78 6.38 1.43
C ASP A 159 -15.34 5.87 0.09
N PHE A 160 -15.14 6.62 -1.00
CA PHE A 160 -15.60 6.20 -2.33
C PHE A 160 -14.76 5.07 -2.93
N GLY A 161 -13.46 5.02 -2.58
CA GLY A 161 -12.53 3.97 -2.98
C GLY A 161 -11.84 3.34 -1.78
N TRP A 162 -11.10 2.24 -2.02
CA TRP A 162 -10.36 1.51 -0.98
C TRP A 162 -9.17 2.30 -0.42
N ARG A 163 -8.64 3.23 -1.20
CA ARG A 163 -7.42 3.98 -0.91
C ARG A 163 -7.75 5.28 -0.18
N TYR A 164 -7.32 5.41 1.06
CA TYR A 164 -7.65 6.57 1.89
C TYR A 164 -6.90 7.86 1.50
N ASN A 165 -5.71 7.76 0.89
CA ASN A 165 -4.97 8.94 0.40
C ASN A 165 -5.45 9.42 -0.98
N LYS A 166 -6.53 8.84 -1.50
CA LYS A 166 -7.24 9.28 -2.70
C LYS A 166 -8.67 9.72 -2.36
N SER A 167 -8.98 10.97 -2.64
CA SER A 167 -10.25 11.61 -2.31
C SER A 167 -11.04 11.92 -3.58
N TYR A 168 -12.36 11.89 -3.46
CA TYR A 168 -13.27 11.99 -4.59
C TYR A 168 -14.33 13.06 -4.33
N PHE A 169 -14.63 13.85 -5.36
CA PHE A 169 -15.64 14.91 -5.31
C PHE A 169 -16.50 14.83 -6.55
N LEU A 170 -17.81 14.92 -6.37
CA LEU A 170 -18.74 15.09 -7.47
C LEU A 170 -18.85 16.57 -7.81
N ALA A 171 -18.81 16.90 -9.09
CA ALA A 171 -18.90 18.28 -9.55
C ALA A 171 -19.83 18.43 -10.76
N THR A 172 -20.32 19.66 -10.98
CA THR A 172 -20.90 20.11 -12.25
C THR A 172 -19.88 20.93 -13.02
N LYS A 173 -20.07 21.03 -14.34
CA LYS A 173 -19.24 21.87 -15.22
C LYS A 173 -20.10 22.94 -15.90
N THR A 174 -19.66 24.18 -15.89
CA THR A 174 -20.31 25.30 -16.56
C THR A 174 -20.42 25.02 -18.05
N GLY A 175 -21.63 25.14 -18.61
CA GLY A 175 -21.93 24.84 -20.01
C GLY A 175 -22.19 23.37 -20.33
N ALA A 176 -21.98 22.44 -19.39
CA ALA A 176 -22.39 21.05 -19.56
C ALA A 176 -23.91 20.87 -19.28
N PRO A 177 -24.54 19.80 -19.80
CA PRO A 177 -25.90 19.43 -19.45
C PRO A 177 -26.14 19.36 -17.94
N LYS A 178 -27.34 19.76 -17.47
CA LYS A 178 -27.67 19.86 -16.03
C LYS A 178 -27.62 18.53 -15.29
N ASP A 179 -27.84 17.42 -15.98
CA ASP A 179 -27.80 16.05 -15.47
C ASP A 179 -26.39 15.46 -15.49
N GLU A 180 -25.45 16.08 -16.22
CA GLU A 180 -24.08 15.63 -16.28
C GLU A 180 -23.33 15.95 -14.98
N ARG A 181 -22.54 14.99 -14.53
CA ARG A 181 -21.69 15.11 -13.36
C ARG A 181 -20.28 14.66 -13.72
N TYR A 182 -19.31 15.20 -13.00
CA TYR A 182 -17.90 14.90 -13.14
C TYR A 182 -17.34 14.41 -11.82
N LEU A 183 -16.43 13.45 -11.90
CA LEU A 183 -15.69 12.92 -10.77
C LEU A 183 -14.29 13.55 -10.74
N LEU A 184 -14.03 14.34 -9.71
CA LEU A 184 -12.72 14.90 -9.42
C LEU A 184 -12.02 13.93 -8.46
N SER A 185 -10.90 13.36 -8.90
CA SER A 185 -10.14 12.37 -8.14
C SER A 185 -8.78 12.96 -7.74
N TRP A 186 -8.64 13.35 -6.47
CA TRP A 186 -7.39 13.85 -5.90
C TRP A 186 -6.57 12.70 -5.31
N CYS A 187 -5.32 12.55 -5.73
CA CYS A 187 -4.43 11.48 -5.26
C CYS A 187 -3.09 12.08 -4.81
N HIS A 188 -2.70 11.83 -3.56
CA HIS A 188 -1.37 12.20 -3.08
C HIS A 188 -0.29 11.35 -3.76
N TYR A 189 0.90 11.89 -3.93
CA TYR A 189 2.01 11.11 -4.48
C TYR A 189 2.38 9.94 -3.57
N GLY A 190 2.72 8.81 -4.20
CA GLY A 190 3.21 7.64 -3.50
C GLY A 190 4.72 7.47 -3.56
N LEU A 191 5.16 6.31 -3.08
CA LEU A 191 6.57 5.96 -2.91
C LEU A 191 7.33 5.72 -4.22
N ASP A 192 6.62 5.42 -5.30
CA ASP A 192 7.16 5.20 -6.63
C ASP A 192 7.20 6.48 -7.48
N LYS A 193 7.00 7.67 -6.87
CA LYS A 193 7.09 8.95 -7.57
C LYS A 193 8.49 9.10 -8.19
N ALA A 194 8.57 8.97 -9.51
CA ALA A 194 9.85 8.85 -10.21
C ALA A 194 10.54 10.20 -10.47
N PHE A 195 9.79 11.30 -10.65
CA PHE A 195 10.35 12.60 -11.04
C PHE A 195 9.56 13.80 -10.49
N GLY A 196 10.03 15.01 -10.84
CA GLY A 196 9.46 16.27 -10.42
C GLY A 196 8.10 16.58 -11.07
N GLU A 197 7.35 17.49 -10.44
CA GLU A 197 5.97 17.83 -10.83
C GLU A 197 5.82 18.29 -12.27
N LYS A 198 6.82 19.01 -12.79
CA LYS A 198 6.80 19.49 -14.19
C LYS A 198 6.73 18.33 -15.18
N ASP A 199 7.51 17.27 -14.97
CA ASP A 199 7.49 16.11 -15.85
C ASP A 199 6.24 15.25 -15.60
N ILE A 200 5.72 15.21 -14.37
CA ILE A 200 4.42 14.59 -14.03
C ILE A 200 3.29 15.28 -14.79
N ALA A 201 3.20 16.60 -14.72
CA ALA A 201 2.20 17.39 -15.42
C ALA A 201 2.28 17.17 -16.94
N ASN A 202 3.49 17.05 -17.50
CA ASN A 202 3.66 16.73 -18.92
C ASN A 202 3.15 15.33 -19.27
N CYS A 203 3.44 14.32 -18.46
CA CYS A 203 2.92 12.96 -18.66
C CYS A 203 1.38 12.92 -18.55
N LEU A 204 0.80 13.61 -17.56
CA LEU A 204 -0.65 13.72 -17.38
C LEU A 204 -1.33 14.42 -18.58
N LYS A 205 -0.72 15.47 -19.14
CA LYS A 205 -1.23 16.14 -20.35
C LYS A 205 -1.30 15.18 -21.55
N LEU A 206 -0.35 14.26 -21.68
CA LEU A 206 -0.38 13.24 -22.74
C LEU A 206 -1.53 12.26 -22.52
N LEU A 207 -1.79 11.84 -21.28
CA LEU A 207 -2.93 10.97 -20.98
C LEU A 207 -4.28 11.62 -21.35
N LYS A 208 -4.41 12.94 -21.14
CA LYS A 208 -5.60 13.71 -21.57
C LYS A 208 -5.84 13.63 -23.09
N SER A 209 -4.80 13.43 -23.89
CA SER A 209 -4.92 13.32 -25.36
C SER A 209 -5.30 11.93 -25.87
N ILE A 210 -5.38 10.93 -24.98
CA ILE A 210 -5.75 9.56 -25.38
C ILE A 210 -7.23 9.54 -25.76
N ALA A 211 -7.48 9.23 -27.04
CA ALA A 211 -8.80 8.89 -27.56
C ALA A 211 -8.79 7.41 -27.92
N HIS A 212 -9.26 6.54 -27.02
CA HIS A 212 -9.33 5.10 -27.23
C HIS A 212 -10.66 4.55 -26.69
N PRO A 213 -11.38 3.68 -27.41
CA PRO A 213 -12.72 3.22 -27.02
C PRO A 213 -12.74 2.44 -25.70
N LEU A 214 -11.63 1.79 -25.35
CA LEU A 214 -11.47 1.00 -24.13
C LEU A 214 -10.72 1.75 -23.00
N ILE A 215 -10.50 3.05 -23.13
CA ILE A 215 -9.89 3.88 -22.07
C ILE A 215 -10.85 5.03 -21.77
N VAL A 216 -11.10 5.29 -20.49
CA VAL A 216 -11.97 6.40 -20.10
C VAL A 216 -11.28 7.74 -20.42
N PRO A 217 -11.94 8.65 -21.16
CA PRO A 217 -11.37 9.94 -21.47
C PRO A 217 -11.24 10.80 -20.21
N ILE A 218 -10.11 11.49 -20.11
CA ILE A 218 -9.83 12.46 -19.05
C ILE A 218 -10.20 13.85 -19.55
N ASP A 219 -11.04 14.55 -18.81
CA ASP A 219 -11.52 15.89 -19.15
C ASP A 219 -10.55 16.98 -18.67
N GLU A 220 -10.00 16.84 -17.47
CA GLU A 220 -8.96 17.73 -16.94
C GLU A 220 -7.91 17.00 -16.10
N ILE A 221 -6.72 17.60 -16.05
CA ILE A 221 -5.60 17.15 -15.22
C ILE A 221 -5.05 18.34 -14.44
N TYR A 222 -4.59 18.07 -13.23
CA TYR A 222 -3.85 19.04 -12.42
C TYR A 222 -2.82 18.31 -11.55
N ALA A 223 -1.73 18.99 -11.23
CA ALA A 223 -0.68 18.47 -10.37
C ALA A 223 -0.04 19.64 -9.62
N ASN A 224 0.37 19.38 -8.38
CA ASN A 224 1.16 20.28 -7.55
C ASN A 224 2.19 19.49 -6.75
N GLU A 225 2.83 20.11 -5.76
CA GLU A 225 3.83 19.51 -4.87
C GLU A 225 3.38 18.29 -4.07
N THR A 226 2.09 18.16 -3.81
CA THR A 226 1.54 17.13 -2.92
C THR A 226 0.86 15.97 -3.66
N GLY A 227 0.37 16.19 -4.89
CA GLY A 227 -0.36 15.17 -5.61
C GLY A 227 -0.86 15.57 -6.99
N THR A 228 -1.74 14.74 -7.52
CA THR A 228 -2.37 14.88 -8.83
C THR A 228 -3.89 14.83 -8.72
N LEU A 229 -4.56 15.47 -9.67
CA LEU A 229 -6.00 15.46 -9.85
C LEU A 229 -6.33 15.04 -11.28
N THR A 230 -7.33 14.19 -11.43
CA THR A 230 -8.00 13.93 -12.70
C THR A 230 -9.48 14.27 -12.61
N VAL A 231 -10.03 14.77 -13.71
CA VAL A 231 -11.47 14.97 -13.90
C VAL A 231 -11.94 14.04 -15.01
N CYS A 232 -12.94 13.22 -14.71
CA CYS A 232 -13.62 12.38 -15.70
C CYS A 232 -15.13 12.60 -15.58
N ARG A 233 -15.90 12.25 -16.61
CA ARG A 233 -17.36 12.15 -16.45
C ARG A 233 -17.68 11.13 -15.35
N PHE A 234 -18.69 11.41 -14.55
CA PHE A 234 -19.19 10.48 -13.55
C PHE A 234 -20.17 9.51 -14.19
N TYR A 235 -19.94 8.21 -13.98
CA TYR A 235 -20.75 7.15 -14.56
C TYR A 235 -21.53 6.43 -13.46
N THR A 236 -22.85 6.57 -13.49
CA THR A 236 -23.75 6.07 -12.44
C THR A 236 -23.86 4.54 -12.37
N LYS A 237 -23.49 3.83 -13.45
CA LYS A 237 -23.42 2.37 -13.48
C LYS A 237 -22.21 1.81 -12.75
N GLY A 238 -21.17 2.62 -12.57
CA GLY A 238 -20.00 2.25 -11.80
C GLY A 238 -19.01 1.32 -12.51
N SER A 239 -18.23 0.64 -11.68
CA SER A 239 -17.13 -0.22 -12.09
C SER A 239 -17.55 -1.66 -12.33
N LEU A 240 -16.65 -2.46 -12.91
CA LEU A 240 -16.82 -3.91 -13.01
C LEU A 240 -16.97 -4.55 -11.61
N LYS A 241 -16.30 -3.99 -10.59
CA LYS A 241 -16.49 -4.41 -9.19
C LYS A 241 -17.91 -4.13 -8.70
N ASP A 242 -18.47 -2.96 -9.03
CA ASP A 242 -19.86 -2.63 -8.68
C ASP A 242 -20.85 -3.62 -9.34
N TYR A 243 -20.58 -4.00 -10.60
CA TYR A 243 -21.38 -5.01 -11.31
C TYR A 243 -21.26 -6.40 -10.67
N ILE A 244 -20.07 -6.87 -10.32
CA ILE A 244 -19.88 -8.17 -9.67
C ILE A 244 -20.61 -8.19 -8.33
N HIS A 245 -20.48 -7.14 -7.51
CA HIS A 245 -21.09 -7.06 -6.20
C HIS A 245 -22.55 -6.54 -6.20
N GLN A 246 -23.17 -6.38 -7.37
CA GLN A 246 -24.56 -5.94 -7.53
C GLN A 246 -24.88 -4.64 -6.77
N THR A 247 -23.99 -3.66 -6.87
CA THR A 247 -24.09 -2.36 -6.18
C THR A 247 -23.89 -1.19 -7.16
N LYS A 248 -23.93 0.05 -6.65
CA LYS A 248 -23.71 1.27 -7.44
C LYS A 248 -22.81 2.25 -6.68
N PRO A 249 -22.07 3.13 -7.38
CA PRO A 249 -21.13 4.07 -6.77
C PRO A 249 -21.66 4.93 -5.62
N THR A 250 -22.92 5.37 -5.71
CA THR A 250 -23.55 6.30 -4.74
C THR A 250 -24.42 5.61 -3.69
N ASN A 251 -24.56 4.28 -3.71
CA ASN A 251 -25.44 3.58 -2.77
C ASN A 251 -24.96 3.68 -1.32
N SER A 252 -23.65 3.61 -1.11
CA SER A 252 -23.00 3.70 0.21
C SER A 252 -21.49 3.85 0.11
N ALA A 253 -20.84 4.12 1.24
CA ALA A 253 -19.40 4.01 1.41
C ALA A 253 -18.86 2.65 0.93
N TYR A 254 -17.60 2.63 0.51
CA TYR A 254 -16.87 1.49 -0.07
C TYR A 254 -17.03 0.22 0.76
N TRP A 255 -16.80 0.32 2.07
CA TRP A 255 -16.81 -0.82 2.99
C TRP A 255 -18.18 -1.49 3.09
N LYS A 256 -19.26 -0.70 3.01
CA LYS A 256 -20.63 -1.22 3.01
C LYS A 256 -21.05 -1.82 1.66
N ARG A 257 -20.45 -1.35 0.55
CA ARG A 257 -20.69 -1.89 -0.80
C ARG A 257 -20.07 -3.27 -0.99
N TYR A 258 -18.87 -3.48 -0.46
CA TYR A 258 -18.07 -4.68 -0.77
C TYR A 258 -17.86 -5.61 0.43
N GLY A 259 -18.22 -5.19 1.66
CA GLY A 259 -18.08 -6.03 2.86
C GLY A 259 -19.07 -7.20 2.92
N ARG A 260 -20.20 -7.13 2.20
CA ARG A 260 -21.25 -8.17 2.22
C ARG A 260 -21.08 -9.15 1.05
N LYS A 261 -20.63 -10.36 1.34
CA LYS A 261 -20.37 -11.41 0.34
C LYS A 261 -21.63 -12.03 -0.30
N SER A 262 -22.78 -11.96 0.36
CA SER A 262 -23.98 -12.74 -0.02
C SER A 262 -24.73 -12.25 -1.27
N LEU A 263 -24.26 -11.20 -1.94
CA LEU A 263 -24.96 -10.56 -3.07
C LEU A 263 -24.17 -10.60 -4.40
N SER A 264 -23.03 -11.29 -4.43
CA SER A 264 -22.16 -11.29 -5.60
C SER A 264 -22.71 -12.12 -6.77
N ARG A 265 -22.48 -11.63 -7.98
CA ARG A 265 -22.83 -12.25 -9.26
C ARG A 265 -21.62 -12.99 -9.84
N VAL A 266 -21.88 -14.20 -10.33
CA VAL A 266 -20.96 -14.96 -11.19
C VAL A 266 -21.29 -14.66 -12.66
N CYS A 267 -20.26 -14.41 -13.46
CA CYS A 267 -20.40 -14.18 -14.90
C CYS A 267 -20.38 -15.50 -15.67
N ASP A 268 -21.11 -15.58 -16.78
CA ASP A 268 -21.06 -16.74 -17.66
C ASP A 268 -19.76 -16.78 -18.49
N LEU A 269 -19.50 -17.91 -19.13
CA LEU A 269 -18.26 -18.14 -19.89
C LEU A 269 -18.07 -17.13 -21.03
N ASN A 270 -19.14 -16.73 -21.71
CA ASN A 270 -19.08 -15.79 -22.81
C ASN A 270 -18.82 -14.37 -22.32
N GLN A 271 -19.41 -13.98 -21.20
CA GLN A 271 -19.10 -12.73 -20.50
C GLN A 271 -17.62 -12.69 -20.09
N ILE A 272 -17.11 -13.73 -19.44
CA ILE A 272 -15.70 -13.81 -19.02
C ILE A 272 -14.77 -13.69 -20.24
N LYS A 273 -15.06 -14.43 -21.31
CA LYS A 273 -14.33 -14.37 -22.58
C LYS A 273 -14.29 -12.95 -23.16
N ASN A 274 -15.45 -12.32 -23.30
CA ASN A 274 -15.58 -11.01 -23.96
C ASN A 274 -15.03 -9.85 -23.13
N PHE A 275 -15.22 -9.89 -21.81
CA PHE A 275 -14.65 -8.89 -20.92
C PHE A 275 -13.13 -9.05 -20.84
N GLY A 276 -12.64 -10.28 -20.71
CA GLY A 276 -11.23 -10.56 -20.65
C GLY A 276 -10.49 -10.09 -21.92
N ARG A 277 -11.04 -10.38 -23.10
CA ARG A 277 -10.48 -9.92 -24.38
C ARG A 277 -10.44 -8.39 -24.47
N GLN A 278 -11.48 -7.66 -24.06
CA GLN A 278 -11.45 -6.19 -24.05
C GLN A 278 -10.43 -5.62 -23.05
N ILE A 279 -10.26 -6.23 -21.87
CA ILE A 279 -9.25 -5.81 -20.91
C ILE A 279 -7.86 -5.97 -21.52
N LEU A 280 -7.58 -7.12 -22.15
CA LEU A 280 -6.29 -7.39 -22.80
C LEU A 280 -5.99 -6.43 -23.95
N GLU A 281 -6.96 -6.10 -24.81
CA GLU A 281 -6.77 -5.09 -25.86
C GLU A 281 -6.44 -3.71 -25.30
N ALA A 282 -7.10 -3.30 -24.22
CA ALA A 282 -6.82 -2.02 -23.58
C ALA A 282 -5.40 -1.97 -22.98
N LEU A 283 -4.95 -3.06 -22.37
CA LEU A 283 -3.58 -3.19 -21.88
C LEU A 283 -2.58 -3.21 -23.05
N ASN A 284 -2.87 -3.94 -24.13
CA ASN A 284 -2.03 -4.01 -25.31
C ASN A 284 -1.81 -2.61 -25.89
N PHE A 285 -2.87 -1.83 -26.06
CA PHE A 285 -2.76 -0.43 -26.48
C PHE A 285 -1.85 0.39 -25.54
N ILE A 286 -1.99 0.25 -24.21
CA ILE A 286 -1.16 0.99 -23.25
C ILE A 286 0.32 0.65 -23.44
N TYR A 287 0.66 -0.63 -23.43
CA TYR A 287 2.06 -1.07 -23.46
C TYR A 287 2.71 -0.91 -24.84
N ASP A 288 2.00 -1.19 -25.94
CA ASP A 288 2.51 -1.00 -27.31
C ASP A 288 2.81 0.47 -27.62
N ASN A 289 2.09 1.40 -26.98
CA ASN A 289 2.33 2.83 -27.12
C ASN A 289 3.37 3.38 -26.12
N GLY A 290 3.99 2.52 -25.30
CA GLY A 290 5.04 2.91 -24.34
C GLY A 290 4.52 3.64 -23.10
N LEU A 291 3.24 3.48 -22.77
CA LEU A 291 2.64 3.98 -21.53
C LEU A 291 2.84 2.97 -20.39
N VAL A 292 2.40 3.33 -19.19
CA VAL A 292 2.42 2.49 -18.00
C VAL A 292 1.05 2.45 -17.33
N TYR A 293 0.70 1.34 -16.70
CA TYR A 293 -0.54 1.21 -15.94
C TYR A 293 -0.31 0.68 -14.51
N GLY A 294 -0.06 -0.61 -14.31
CA GLY A 294 0.30 -1.21 -13.02
C GLY A 294 -0.80 -1.24 -11.95
N HIS A 295 -2.02 -0.86 -12.30
CA HIS A 295 -3.13 -0.62 -11.38
C HIS A 295 -4.40 -1.40 -11.74
N LEU A 296 -4.28 -2.46 -12.54
CA LEU A 296 -5.44 -3.24 -12.95
C LEU A 296 -6.11 -3.97 -11.78
N HIS A 297 -7.38 -3.65 -11.57
CA HIS A 297 -8.32 -4.39 -10.72
C HIS A 297 -9.77 -4.06 -11.15
N SER A 298 -10.74 -4.87 -10.74
CA SER A 298 -12.16 -4.70 -11.12
C SER A 298 -12.73 -3.31 -10.81
N GLY A 299 -12.27 -2.68 -9.72
CA GLY A 299 -12.64 -1.29 -9.37
C GLY A 299 -12.09 -0.19 -10.29
N ASN A 300 -11.07 -0.49 -11.11
CA ASN A 300 -10.46 0.45 -12.08
C ASN A 300 -10.90 0.15 -13.51
N ILE A 301 -12.05 -0.51 -13.67
CA ILE A 301 -12.66 -0.80 -14.96
C ILE A 301 -14.06 -0.22 -14.91
N LEU A 302 -14.34 0.78 -15.73
CA LEU A 302 -15.71 1.27 -15.93
C LEU A 302 -16.50 0.18 -16.67
N PHE A 303 -17.75 -0.03 -16.24
CA PHE A 303 -18.59 -1.08 -16.79
C PHE A 303 -19.99 -0.60 -17.20
N ASP A 304 -20.38 -0.89 -18.44
CA ASP A 304 -21.72 -0.60 -18.95
C ASP A 304 -22.17 -1.61 -20.02
N LEU A 305 -23.04 -2.56 -19.64
CA LEU A 305 -23.60 -3.57 -20.56
C LEU A 305 -24.44 -3.02 -21.70
N ASP A 306 -24.94 -1.78 -21.61
CA ASP A 306 -25.75 -1.19 -22.68
C ASP A 306 -24.86 -0.63 -23.81
N GLN A 307 -23.55 -0.56 -23.60
CA GLN A 307 -22.58 -0.15 -24.60
C GLN A 307 -22.07 -1.36 -25.39
N ALA A 308 -21.78 -1.15 -26.68
CA ALA A 308 -21.17 -2.19 -27.52
C ALA A 308 -19.82 -2.67 -26.98
N LEU A 309 -19.08 -1.78 -26.31
CA LEU A 309 -17.84 -2.08 -25.59
C LEU A 309 -18.05 -1.76 -24.10
N PRO A 310 -18.47 -2.76 -23.30
CA PRO A 310 -18.82 -2.55 -21.90
C PRO A 310 -17.62 -2.28 -21.00
N ILE A 311 -16.38 -2.52 -21.46
CA ILE A 311 -15.16 -2.39 -20.66
C ILE A 311 -14.40 -1.13 -21.05
N LYS A 312 -14.09 -0.28 -20.07
CA LYS A 312 -13.11 0.81 -20.25
C LYS A 312 -12.19 0.93 -19.05
N LEU A 313 -10.88 0.95 -19.27
CA LEU A 313 -9.90 1.16 -18.19
C LEU A 313 -9.99 2.58 -17.65
N LEU A 314 -10.02 2.69 -16.33
CA LEU A 314 -9.97 3.93 -15.56
C LEU A 314 -8.57 4.15 -14.98
N ASP A 315 -8.33 5.36 -14.47
CA ASP A 315 -7.25 5.63 -13.52
C ASP A 315 -5.81 5.41 -14.02
N ILE A 316 -5.58 5.51 -15.33
CA ILE A 316 -4.24 5.44 -15.94
C ILE A 316 -3.25 6.49 -15.38
N ALA A 317 -3.75 7.62 -14.89
CA ALA A 317 -2.93 8.63 -14.20
C ALA A 317 -2.34 8.16 -12.86
N THR A 318 -2.89 7.10 -12.25
CA THR A 318 -2.47 6.60 -10.93
C THR A 318 -1.03 6.08 -10.97
N GLY A 319 -0.62 5.44 -12.07
CA GLY A 319 0.76 4.97 -12.24
C GLY A 319 1.79 6.10 -12.25
N ILE A 320 1.41 7.28 -12.77
CA ILE A 320 2.26 8.48 -12.79
C ILE A 320 2.40 9.08 -11.38
N ALA A 321 1.35 9.00 -10.55
CA ALA A 321 1.38 9.47 -9.17
C ALA A 321 2.31 8.62 -8.28
N GLY A 322 2.76 7.45 -8.76
CA GLY A 322 3.72 6.60 -8.06
C GLY A 322 3.15 5.95 -6.80
N VAL A 323 1.84 5.74 -6.75
CA VAL A 323 1.20 5.04 -5.61
C VAL A 323 1.31 3.53 -5.78
N SER A 324 1.34 2.79 -4.67
CA SER A 324 1.45 1.32 -4.71
C SER A 324 0.24 0.66 -5.35
N SER A 325 0.42 -0.38 -6.16
CA SER A 325 -0.72 -1.15 -6.69
C SER A 325 -1.56 -1.81 -5.59
N LYS A 326 -2.87 -1.99 -5.81
CA LYS A 326 -3.79 -2.62 -4.84
C LYS A 326 -3.25 -3.95 -4.32
N TYR A 327 -2.66 -4.75 -5.21
CA TYR A 327 -2.17 -6.10 -4.90
C TYR A 327 -0.67 -6.16 -4.57
N ARG A 328 -0.03 -5.02 -4.30
CA ARG A 328 1.41 -4.93 -4.05
C ARG A 328 1.88 -5.92 -2.98
N CYS A 329 1.15 -6.05 -1.87
CA CYS A 329 1.44 -7.01 -0.80
C CYS A 329 1.52 -8.47 -1.29
N TYR A 330 0.67 -8.86 -2.24
CA TYR A 330 0.68 -10.19 -2.83
C TYR A 330 1.84 -10.32 -3.80
N MET A 331 2.05 -9.32 -4.66
CA MET A 331 3.12 -9.29 -5.66
C MET A 331 4.52 -9.35 -5.04
N SER A 332 4.71 -8.74 -3.86
CA SER A 332 6.00 -8.79 -3.14
C SER A 332 6.34 -10.20 -2.64
N ASN A 333 5.38 -11.13 -2.58
CA ASN A 333 5.61 -12.54 -2.27
C ASN A 333 5.86 -13.41 -3.52
N LEU A 334 5.74 -12.84 -4.72
CA LEU A 334 5.76 -13.57 -6.00
C LEU A 334 6.95 -13.14 -6.87
N LYS A 335 8.04 -13.90 -6.81
CA LYS A 335 9.33 -13.62 -7.47
C LYS A 335 9.26 -13.49 -9.01
N GLN A 336 8.19 -13.97 -9.63
CA GLN A 336 7.99 -13.91 -11.07
C GLN A 336 7.42 -12.56 -11.52
N ILE A 337 6.75 -11.82 -10.63
CA ILE A 337 6.23 -10.48 -10.92
C ILE A 337 7.37 -9.48 -10.77
N ARG A 338 7.73 -8.80 -11.86
CA ARG A 338 8.93 -7.94 -11.93
C ARG A 338 8.65 -6.62 -12.63
N THR A 339 7.88 -6.65 -13.70
CA THR A 339 7.53 -5.47 -14.50
C THR A 339 6.13 -4.97 -14.14
N LEU A 340 5.80 -3.74 -14.55
CA LEU A 340 4.42 -3.24 -14.46
C LEU A 340 3.46 -4.09 -15.29
N GLU A 341 3.90 -4.61 -16.45
CA GLU A 341 3.10 -5.54 -17.24
C GLU A 341 2.78 -6.81 -16.45
N HIS A 342 3.76 -7.41 -15.77
CA HIS A 342 3.47 -8.55 -14.89
C HIS A 342 2.50 -8.19 -13.75
N CYS A 343 2.57 -6.96 -13.22
CA CYS A 343 1.62 -6.50 -12.22
C CYS A 343 0.18 -6.49 -12.77
N ASP A 344 -0.01 -6.00 -13.99
CA ASP A 344 -1.33 -5.97 -14.63
C ASP A 344 -1.80 -7.34 -15.08
N ILE A 345 -0.92 -8.22 -15.56
CA ILE A 345 -1.27 -9.61 -15.89
C ILE A 345 -1.69 -10.37 -14.63
N TYR A 346 -1.01 -10.15 -13.51
CA TYR A 346 -1.46 -10.68 -12.22
C TYR A 346 -2.82 -10.11 -11.81
N GLY A 347 -3.04 -8.80 -11.96
CA GLY A 347 -4.34 -8.16 -11.77
C GLY A 347 -5.45 -8.76 -12.65
N PHE A 348 -5.12 -9.09 -13.89
CA PHE A 348 -6.02 -9.70 -14.87
C PHE A 348 -6.45 -11.10 -14.43
N GLY A 349 -5.51 -11.94 -13.99
CA GLY A 349 -5.85 -13.24 -13.41
C GLY A 349 -6.77 -13.13 -12.20
N ARG A 350 -6.56 -12.12 -11.34
CA ARG A 350 -7.45 -11.88 -10.19
C ARG A 350 -8.85 -11.43 -10.61
N ILE A 351 -8.98 -10.64 -11.68
CA ILE A 351 -10.29 -10.27 -12.23
C ILE A 351 -10.99 -11.50 -12.84
N LEU A 352 -10.29 -12.35 -13.58
CA LEU A 352 -10.88 -13.58 -14.11
C LEU A 352 -11.38 -14.50 -12.99
N TYR A 353 -10.63 -14.61 -11.90
CA TYR A 353 -11.08 -15.31 -10.69
C TYR A 353 -12.36 -14.66 -10.15
N GLU A 354 -12.36 -13.34 -9.94
CA GLU A 354 -13.50 -12.59 -9.39
C GLU A 354 -14.77 -12.71 -10.27
N LEU A 355 -14.63 -12.65 -11.59
CA LEU A 355 -15.74 -12.87 -12.52
C LEU A 355 -16.30 -14.30 -12.44
N SER A 356 -15.45 -15.29 -12.14
CA SER A 356 -15.82 -16.71 -12.10
C SER A 356 -16.38 -17.16 -10.75
N THR A 357 -16.13 -16.42 -9.67
CA THR A 357 -16.52 -16.81 -8.31
C THR A 357 -17.44 -15.79 -7.64
N GLY A 358 -17.48 -14.55 -8.14
CA GLY A 358 -18.12 -13.42 -7.46
C GLY A 358 -17.31 -12.89 -6.26
N GLU A 359 -16.12 -13.42 -6.01
CA GLU A 359 -15.28 -13.06 -4.87
C GLU A 359 -13.82 -12.79 -5.29
N GLU A 360 -13.17 -11.85 -4.61
CA GLU A 360 -11.74 -11.65 -4.79
C GLU A 360 -10.94 -12.86 -4.31
N CYS A 361 -9.87 -13.21 -5.04
CA CYS A 361 -8.98 -14.30 -4.66
C CYS A 361 -8.39 -14.06 -3.24
N PRO A 362 -8.63 -14.94 -2.26
CA PRO A 362 -8.26 -14.66 -0.87
C PRO A 362 -6.75 -14.73 -0.62
N THR A 363 -5.99 -15.37 -1.50
CA THR A 363 -4.56 -15.62 -1.35
C THR A 363 -3.74 -14.88 -2.41
N SER A 364 -2.42 -14.83 -2.21
CA SER A 364 -1.48 -14.30 -3.20
C SER A 364 -1.31 -15.23 -4.39
N ALA A 365 -1.37 -16.54 -4.17
CA ALA A 365 -1.34 -17.56 -5.22
C ALA A 365 -2.38 -18.66 -4.94
N CYS A 366 -2.84 -19.31 -6.00
CA CYS A 366 -3.91 -20.28 -5.99
C CYS A 366 -3.54 -21.43 -6.94
N MET A 367 -3.56 -22.66 -6.41
CA MET A 367 -3.29 -23.89 -7.18
C MET A 367 -4.57 -24.71 -7.39
N GLU A 368 -5.59 -24.49 -6.56
CA GLU A 368 -6.86 -25.21 -6.57
C GLU A 368 -7.99 -24.19 -6.66
N PHE A 369 -8.87 -24.36 -7.65
CA PHE A 369 -9.96 -23.44 -7.92
C PHE A 369 -11.30 -24.06 -7.55
N PRO A 370 -12.27 -23.26 -7.06
CA PRO A 370 -13.63 -23.74 -6.86
C PRO A 370 -14.25 -24.27 -8.16
N ASN A 371 -15.20 -25.20 -8.05
CA ASN A 371 -15.94 -25.77 -9.20
C ASN A 371 -16.72 -24.72 -10.01
N THR A 372 -16.95 -23.52 -9.46
CA THR A 372 -17.58 -22.42 -10.19
C THR A 372 -16.69 -21.85 -11.29
N VAL A 373 -15.37 -22.04 -11.19
CA VAL A 373 -14.42 -21.56 -12.20
C VAL A 373 -14.48 -22.47 -13.42
N PRO A 374 -14.83 -21.96 -14.62
CA PRO A 374 -14.90 -22.79 -15.81
C PRO A 374 -13.53 -23.37 -16.19
N VAL A 375 -13.48 -24.61 -16.68
CA VAL A 375 -12.23 -25.32 -17.02
C VAL A 375 -11.30 -24.50 -17.92
N PRO A 376 -11.75 -23.86 -19.02
CA PRO A 376 -10.88 -23.02 -19.85
C PRO A 376 -10.23 -21.87 -19.07
N VAL A 377 -10.97 -21.28 -18.14
CA VAL A 377 -10.49 -20.19 -17.28
C VAL A 377 -9.48 -20.72 -16.25
N GLN A 378 -9.72 -21.91 -15.68
CA GLN A 378 -8.76 -22.53 -14.74
C GLN A 378 -7.38 -22.71 -15.37
N HIS A 379 -7.30 -23.13 -16.63
CA HIS A 379 -6.02 -23.29 -17.34
C HIS A 379 -5.25 -21.96 -17.44
N ILE A 380 -5.94 -20.85 -17.69
CA ILE A 380 -5.34 -19.52 -17.73
C ILE A 380 -4.92 -19.07 -16.33
N LEU A 381 -5.78 -19.27 -15.32
CA LEU A 381 -5.47 -18.92 -13.93
C LEU A 381 -4.26 -19.68 -13.39
N LEU A 382 -4.05 -20.95 -13.78
CA LEU A 382 -2.86 -21.72 -13.41
C LEU A 382 -1.56 -21.14 -13.99
N LYS A 383 -1.63 -20.46 -15.14
CA LYS A 383 -0.46 -19.74 -15.72
C LYS A 383 -0.16 -18.44 -14.97
N ILE A 384 -1.17 -17.78 -14.38
CA ILE A 384 -1.06 -16.41 -13.84
C ILE A 384 -0.96 -16.38 -12.30
N LEU A 385 -1.82 -17.12 -11.61
CA LEU A 385 -2.01 -17.04 -10.15
C LEU A 385 -1.22 -18.10 -9.37
N THR A 386 -0.20 -18.72 -9.95
CA THR A 386 0.64 -19.71 -9.26
C THR A 386 1.95 -19.09 -8.77
N THR A 387 2.75 -19.82 -7.99
CA THR A 387 4.05 -19.33 -7.47
C THR A 387 5.24 -19.67 -8.37
N THR A 388 5.00 -20.36 -9.48
CA THR A 388 6.02 -21.00 -10.32
C THR A 388 5.73 -20.75 -11.78
N GLY A 389 6.78 -20.67 -12.60
CA GLY A 389 6.66 -20.40 -14.03
C GLY A 389 6.89 -18.93 -14.37
N GLU A 390 7.02 -18.68 -15.66
CA GLU A 390 7.02 -17.34 -16.24
C GLU A 390 5.56 -16.93 -16.46
N LEU A 391 5.25 -15.66 -16.20
CA LEU A 391 3.91 -15.16 -16.54
C LEU A 391 3.80 -15.10 -18.06
N PRO A 392 2.61 -15.41 -18.62
CA PRO A 392 2.36 -15.14 -20.03
C PRO A 392 2.45 -13.64 -20.30
N THR A 393 2.75 -13.25 -21.53
CA THR A 393 2.67 -11.86 -22.01
C THR A 393 1.24 -11.47 -22.39
N ILE A 394 0.96 -10.18 -22.59
CA ILE A 394 -0.34 -9.73 -23.09
C ILE A 394 -0.66 -10.35 -24.47
N LEU A 395 0.33 -10.40 -25.36
CA LEU A 395 0.17 -10.97 -26.70
C LEU A 395 -0.12 -12.48 -26.65
N GLU A 396 0.58 -13.23 -25.80
CA GLU A 396 0.31 -14.66 -25.62
C GLU A 396 -1.10 -14.93 -25.07
N LEU A 397 -1.62 -14.04 -24.22
CA LEU A 397 -3.01 -14.13 -23.74
C LEU A 397 -4.01 -13.74 -24.83
N LEU A 398 -3.73 -12.72 -25.65
CA LEU A 398 -4.58 -12.38 -26.79
C LEU A 398 -4.63 -13.52 -27.83
N ASP A 399 -3.51 -14.23 -27.99
CA ASP A 399 -3.38 -15.38 -28.89
C ASP A 399 -4.06 -16.65 -28.36
N ASP A 400 -4.29 -16.76 -27.04
CA ASP A 400 -4.95 -17.92 -26.43
C ASP A 400 -6.35 -18.14 -27.04
N PRO A 401 -6.70 -19.38 -27.48
CA PRO A 401 -7.99 -19.67 -28.13
C PRO A 401 -9.21 -19.22 -27.32
N PHE A 402 -9.08 -19.17 -25.99
CA PHE A 402 -10.15 -18.69 -25.13
C PHE A 402 -10.47 -17.20 -25.36
N PHE A 403 -9.50 -16.37 -25.73
CA PHE A 403 -9.71 -14.93 -25.96
C PHE A 403 -9.80 -14.56 -27.44
N GLN A 404 -9.79 -15.52 -28.36
CA GLN A 404 -10.05 -15.32 -29.78
C GLN A 404 -11.54 -15.06 -30.05
N THR A 405 -12.08 -13.95 -29.53
CA THR A 405 -13.36 -13.38 -29.96
C THR A 405 -13.09 -12.11 -30.76
N SER A 406 -13.79 -11.92 -31.87
CA SER A 406 -13.77 -10.67 -32.61
C SER A 406 -14.29 -9.53 -31.75
N ILE A 407 -13.44 -8.55 -31.45
CA ILE A 407 -13.89 -7.21 -31.06
C ILE A 407 -14.02 -6.36 -32.32
N SER A 408 -14.93 -5.39 -32.32
CA SER A 408 -15.14 -4.46 -33.44
C SER A 408 -13.82 -4.00 -34.08
N ASN A 409 -13.69 -4.15 -35.41
CA ASN A 409 -12.49 -3.95 -36.24
C ASN A 409 -11.84 -2.53 -36.22
N ASN A 410 -12.27 -1.64 -35.33
CA ASN A 410 -11.81 -0.25 -35.27
C ASN A 410 -10.83 0.03 -34.12
N ILE A 411 -10.58 -0.92 -33.20
CA ILE A 411 -9.69 -0.71 -32.04
C ILE A 411 -8.22 -0.57 -32.47
N GLU A 412 -7.79 -1.33 -33.49
CA GLU A 412 -6.41 -1.29 -34.00
C GLU A 412 -6.01 0.04 -34.67
N ARG A 413 -6.99 0.92 -34.97
CA ARG A 413 -6.74 2.20 -35.65
C ARG A 413 -6.20 3.29 -34.73
N PHE A 414 -6.26 3.09 -33.42
CA PHE A 414 -5.85 4.08 -32.45
C PHE A 414 -4.34 3.97 -32.18
N GLN A 415 -3.59 5.00 -32.53
CA GLN A 415 -2.15 5.09 -32.26
C GLN A 415 -1.85 6.35 -31.46
N LEU A 416 -0.95 6.22 -30.49
CA LEU A 416 -0.44 7.32 -29.68
C LEU A 416 1.05 7.50 -29.95
N LYS A 417 1.43 8.66 -30.50
CA LYS A 417 2.84 8.97 -30.73
C LYS A 417 3.43 9.73 -29.54
N LEU A 418 4.23 9.06 -28.73
CA LEU A 418 4.98 9.68 -27.65
C LEU A 418 6.26 10.35 -28.16
N SER A 419 6.58 11.52 -27.61
CA SER A 419 7.90 12.15 -27.81
C SER A 419 9.01 11.35 -27.10
N PRO A 420 10.28 11.45 -27.52
CA PRO A 420 11.38 10.75 -26.85
C PRO A 420 11.45 11.05 -25.35
N LYS A 421 11.26 12.33 -24.98
CA LYS A 421 11.23 12.75 -23.56
C LYS A 421 10.08 12.11 -22.80
N ALA A 422 8.90 11.97 -23.42
CA ALA A 422 7.75 11.32 -22.78
C ALA A 422 7.99 9.82 -22.57
N LYS A 423 8.54 9.14 -23.58
CA LYS A 423 8.92 7.72 -23.47
C LYS A 423 9.90 7.50 -22.32
N GLU A 424 10.95 8.31 -22.26
CA GLU A 424 11.93 8.25 -21.18
C GLU A 424 11.29 8.42 -19.80
N ALA A 425 10.34 9.37 -19.65
CA ALA A 425 9.61 9.57 -18.41
C ALA A 425 8.77 8.33 -18.02
N PHE A 426 7.99 7.76 -18.95
CA PHE A 426 7.22 6.54 -18.67
C PHE A 426 8.12 5.35 -18.29
N GLU A 427 9.26 5.20 -18.96
CA GLU A 427 10.24 4.18 -18.58
C GLU A 427 10.84 4.43 -17.19
N GLN A 428 11.06 5.69 -16.79
CA GLN A 428 11.52 6.02 -15.44
C GLN A 428 10.49 5.63 -14.38
N ILE A 429 9.18 5.81 -14.64
CA ILE A 429 8.10 5.34 -13.75
C ILE A 429 8.15 3.81 -13.62
N ALA A 430 8.26 3.11 -14.75
CA ALA A 430 8.34 1.65 -14.77
C ALA A 430 9.56 1.14 -13.97
N ARG A 431 10.74 1.75 -14.21
CA ARG A 431 11.98 1.41 -13.49
C ARG A 431 11.89 1.69 -11.99
N ALA A 432 11.35 2.84 -11.58
CA ALA A 432 11.20 3.18 -10.16
C ALA A 432 10.34 2.15 -9.42
N THR A 433 9.19 1.79 -10.00
CA THR A 433 8.27 0.81 -9.43
C THR A 433 8.89 -0.59 -9.35
N GLN A 434 9.61 -0.99 -10.42
CA GLN A 434 10.31 -2.28 -10.49
C GLN A 434 11.42 -2.39 -9.43
N VAL A 435 12.29 -1.39 -9.32
CA VAL A 435 13.39 -1.38 -8.34
C VAL A 435 12.85 -1.51 -6.91
N ARG A 436 11.74 -0.83 -6.60
CA ARG A 436 11.12 -0.96 -5.28
C ARG A 436 10.52 -2.36 -5.09
N LEU A 437 9.89 -2.94 -6.12
CA LEU A 437 9.29 -4.28 -6.03
C LEU A 437 10.35 -5.34 -5.74
N GLU A 438 11.46 -5.28 -6.46
CA GLU A 438 12.61 -6.16 -6.24
C GLU A 438 13.17 -5.99 -4.82
N GLY A 439 13.25 -4.74 -4.34
CA GLY A 439 13.63 -4.44 -2.96
C GLY A 439 12.69 -5.05 -1.92
N ASP A 440 11.38 -4.98 -2.13
CA ASP A 440 10.37 -5.56 -1.24
C ASP A 440 10.42 -7.08 -1.24
N GLN A 441 10.56 -7.70 -2.42
CA GLN A 441 10.75 -9.14 -2.57
C GLN A 441 12.04 -9.62 -1.88
N ALA A 442 13.13 -8.86 -1.99
CA ALA A 442 14.39 -9.17 -1.34
C ALA A 442 14.27 -9.11 0.20
N LYS A 443 13.58 -8.11 0.74
CA LYS A 443 13.28 -8.02 2.18
C LYS A 443 12.51 -9.24 2.66
N ILE A 444 11.42 -9.60 1.97
CA ILE A 444 10.60 -10.77 2.32
C ILE A 444 11.43 -12.05 2.28
N LYS A 445 12.24 -12.24 1.23
CA LYS A 445 13.12 -13.42 1.11
C LYS A 445 14.14 -13.51 2.25
N ASN A 446 14.77 -12.40 2.61
CA ASN A 446 15.74 -12.34 3.71
C ASN A 446 15.08 -12.72 5.03
N VAL A 447 13.87 -12.25 5.27
CA VAL A 447 13.09 -12.62 6.46
C VAL A 447 12.75 -14.10 6.45
N GLN A 448 12.18 -14.63 5.36
CA GLN A 448 11.82 -16.04 5.28
C GLN A 448 13.04 -16.94 5.55
N ARG A 449 14.23 -16.53 5.12
CA ARG A 449 15.50 -17.19 5.47
C ARG A 449 15.81 -17.11 6.98
N ARG A 450 15.69 -15.93 7.60
CA ARG A 450 15.86 -15.76 9.05
C ARG A 450 14.88 -16.63 9.85
N MET A 451 13.60 -16.62 9.50
CA MET A 451 12.56 -17.43 10.17
C MET A 451 12.84 -18.93 10.05
N LYS A 452 13.20 -19.42 8.86
CA LYS A 452 13.59 -20.83 8.67
C LYS A 452 14.79 -21.21 9.52
N LEU A 453 15.81 -20.34 9.58
CA LEU A 453 16.98 -20.54 10.43
C LEU A 453 16.57 -20.58 11.91
N THR A 454 15.81 -19.61 12.39
CA THR A 454 15.32 -19.58 13.78
C THR A 454 14.52 -20.84 14.11
N ASN A 455 13.58 -21.25 13.26
CA ASN A 455 12.79 -22.47 13.46
C ASN A 455 13.68 -23.72 13.48
N HIS A 456 14.68 -23.79 12.62
CA HIS A 456 15.65 -24.89 12.63
C HIS A 456 16.47 -24.91 13.93
N LEU A 457 16.96 -23.75 14.40
CA LEU A 457 17.71 -23.64 15.66
C LEU A 457 16.84 -23.96 16.89
N MET A 458 15.53 -23.73 16.80
CA MET A 458 14.55 -24.02 17.85
C MET A 458 13.94 -25.42 17.77
N SER A 459 14.27 -26.19 16.73
CA SER A 459 13.86 -27.59 16.58
C SER A 459 14.39 -28.44 17.73
N ASP A 460 13.59 -29.40 18.18
CA ASP A 460 13.96 -30.32 19.25
C ASP A 460 15.18 -31.18 18.88
N GLU A 461 15.35 -31.48 17.59
CA GLU A 461 16.52 -32.20 17.06
C GLU A 461 17.82 -31.40 17.27
N GLU A 462 17.81 -30.11 16.91
CA GLU A 462 18.97 -29.22 17.05
C GLU A 462 19.22 -28.87 18.53
N LYS A 463 18.17 -28.70 19.33
CA LYS A 463 18.28 -28.56 20.80
C LYS A 463 18.91 -29.81 21.43
N LEU A 464 18.49 -31.00 21.01
CA LEU A 464 19.03 -32.27 21.50
C LEU A 464 20.50 -32.45 21.09
N LYS A 465 20.84 -32.13 19.83
CA LYS A 465 22.22 -32.14 19.34
C LYS A 465 23.11 -31.21 20.17
N ARG A 466 22.68 -29.97 20.40
CA ARG A 466 23.40 -29.01 21.27
C ARG A 466 23.56 -29.51 22.71
N ARG A 467 22.54 -30.19 23.25
CA ARG A 467 22.62 -30.80 24.59
C ARG A 467 23.66 -31.91 24.64
N LYS A 468 23.70 -32.79 23.63
CA LYS A 468 24.71 -33.86 23.50
C LYS A 468 26.12 -33.30 23.34
N GLU A 469 26.31 -32.28 22.49
CA GLU A 469 27.61 -31.63 22.31
C GLU A 469 28.10 -30.93 23.59
N ARG A 470 27.21 -30.29 24.34
CA ARG A 470 27.54 -29.72 25.66
C ARG A 470 27.93 -30.80 26.67
N GLN A 471 27.21 -31.93 26.67
CA GLN A 471 27.51 -33.05 27.55
C GLN A 471 28.85 -33.72 27.20
N ALA A 472 29.15 -33.89 25.91
CA ALA A 472 30.44 -34.41 25.44
C ALA A 472 31.61 -33.47 25.77
N LYS A 473 31.42 -32.15 25.66
CA LYS A 473 32.43 -31.16 26.07
C LYS A 473 32.65 -31.13 27.58
N ALA A 474 31.59 -31.29 28.38
CA ALA A 474 31.71 -31.39 29.84
C ALA A 474 32.42 -32.68 30.27
N LEU A 475 32.21 -33.79 29.56
CA LEU A 475 32.90 -35.06 29.81
C LEU A 475 34.37 -35.03 29.37
N GLY A 476 34.69 -34.29 28.29
CA GLY A 476 36.06 -34.12 27.79
C GLY A 476 36.92 -33.13 28.59
N GLN A 477 36.33 -32.32 29.48
CA GLN A 477 37.06 -31.40 30.37
C GLN A 477 37.45 -32.02 31.72
N ASN A 478 37.06 -33.28 31.99
CA ASN A 478 37.43 -34.03 33.19
C ASN A 478 38.56 -35.05 32.96
N ALA A 479 39.34 -34.92 31.89
CA ALA A 479 40.55 -35.72 31.68
C ALA A 479 41.79 -34.94 32.14
N ASP A 480 42.48 -35.52 33.14
CA ASP A 480 43.68 -35.01 33.82
C ASP A 480 44.78 -34.50 32.88
N PRO A 481 45.46 -33.37 33.19
CA PRO A 481 46.62 -32.90 32.45
C PRO A 481 47.89 -33.55 33.01
N ASN A 482 48.09 -34.86 32.78
CA ASN A 482 49.42 -35.45 32.93
C ASN A 482 49.55 -36.83 32.26
N ALA A 483 49.95 -36.84 30.98
CA ALA A 483 50.67 -37.97 30.39
C ALA A 483 51.47 -37.47 29.17
N ASN A 484 52.79 -37.45 29.32
CA ASN A 484 53.74 -37.24 28.24
C ASN A 484 53.87 -38.51 27.39
N SER A 485 53.77 -38.39 26.08
CA SER A 485 54.77 -38.83 25.06
C SER A 485 54.19 -39.43 23.76
N GLN A 486 54.64 -38.79 22.66
CA GLN A 486 54.94 -39.27 21.31
C GLN A 486 53.91 -40.07 20.48
N GLY A 487 53.63 -39.54 19.27
CA GLY A 487 53.36 -40.40 18.10
C GLY A 487 52.36 -39.87 17.07
N ALA A 488 52.90 -39.42 15.93
CA ALA A 488 52.33 -39.47 14.58
C ALA A 488 51.14 -38.56 14.20
N SER A 489 51.47 -37.58 13.36
CA SER A 489 50.61 -36.83 12.45
C SER A 489 49.59 -37.68 11.68
N LYS A 490 48.36 -37.17 11.53
CA LYS A 490 47.62 -37.14 10.24
C LYS A 490 46.39 -36.21 10.32
N ASN A 491 46.47 -35.17 9.49
CA ASN A 491 45.42 -34.36 8.86
C ASN A 491 43.94 -34.60 9.25
N LEU A 492 43.29 -33.55 9.75
CA LEU A 492 42.03 -33.08 9.16
C LEU A 492 41.80 -31.59 9.50
N GLN A 493 42.31 -30.69 8.66
CA GLN A 493 41.86 -29.31 8.63
C GLN A 493 40.47 -29.25 8.01
N ARG A 494 39.44 -28.92 8.82
CA ARG A 494 38.21 -28.31 8.32
C ARG A 494 37.78 -27.21 9.27
N SER A 495 38.42 -26.05 9.13
CA SER A 495 37.94 -24.79 9.71
C SER A 495 36.79 -24.27 8.85
N ILE A 496 35.59 -24.27 9.41
CA ILE A 496 34.52 -23.36 8.98
C ILE A 496 34.64 -22.15 9.90
N SER A 497 35.38 -21.14 9.44
CA SER A 497 35.33 -19.80 10.01
C SER A 497 34.12 -19.10 9.41
N VAL A 498 33.12 -18.83 10.24
CA VAL A 498 32.05 -17.87 9.91
C VAL A 498 32.45 -16.57 10.59
N ASP A 499 32.93 -15.62 9.80
CA ASP A 499 32.95 -14.21 10.17
C ASP A 499 32.03 -13.41 9.22
N PRO A 500 31.47 -12.30 9.71
CA PRO A 500 30.27 -11.69 9.17
C PRO A 500 30.62 -10.72 8.05
N LEU A 501 30.13 -10.98 6.84
CA LEU A 501 30.41 -10.12 5.70
C LEU A 501 29.35 -9.06 5.46
N GLN A 502 29.85 -7.83 5.52
CA GLN A 502 29.28 -6.66 4.89
C GLN A 502 29.13 -6.83 3.38
N LEU A 503 28.18 -6.05 2.90
CA LEU A 503 27.72 -5.91 1.53
C LEU A 503 28.79 -5.27 0.63
N SER A 504 29.16 -5.91 -0.48
CA SER A 504 29.48 -5.17 -1.70
C SER A 504 29.12 -5.96 -2.96
N THR A 505 28.36 -5.28 -3.80
CA THR A 505 27.99 -5.55 -5.18
C THR A 505 29.22 -5.55 -6.09
N GLN A 506 29.37 -6.56 -6.96
CA GLN A 506 29.20 -6.40 -8.41
C GLN A 506 29.51 -7.69 -9.18
N ASN A 507 28.72 -7.86 -10.24
CA ASN A 507 28.71 -8.86 -11.30
C ASN A 507 30.09 -9.31 -11.81
N THR A 508 30.20 -10.57 -12.23
CA THR A 508 30.35 -10.89 -13.66
C THR A 508 30.26 -12.40 -13.95
N THR A 509 29.45 -12.68 -14.95
CA THR A 509 29.38 -13.90 -15.76
C THR A 509 30.68 -14.07 -16.54
N THR A 510 31.14 -15.31 -16.77
CA THR A 510 31.77 -15.61 -18.06
C THR A 510 31.69 -17.09 -18.46
N ARG A 511 31.18 -17.27 -19.67
CA ARG A 511 31.30 -18.44 -20.54
C ARG A 511 32.54 -18.19 -21.43
N ARG A 512 33.35 -19.22 -21.69
CA ARG A 512 34.47 -19.24 -22.67
C ARG A 512 33.95 -19.33 -24.13
N PRO A 513 34.82 -19.28 -25.16
CA PRO A 513 35.95 -18.35 -25.43
C PRO A 513 35.96 -17.89 -26.93
N LEU A 514 36.87 -16.99 -27.35
CA LEU A 514 37.71 -17.11 -28.57
C LEU A 514 38.67 -15.89 -28.77
N THR A 515 39.92 -16.23 -29.14
CA THR A 515 40.86 -15.56 -30.08
C THR A 515 41.43 -14.14 -29.84
N THR A 516 42.73 -14.14 -29.47
CA THR A 516 43.92 -13.49 -30.09
C THR A 516 44.14 -11.96 -30.18
N TYR A 517 45.40 -11.63 -29.81
CA TYR A 517 46.33 -10.56 -30.24
C TYR A 517 46.66 -9.38 -29.30
N ALA A 518 47.99 -9.27 -29.05
CA ALA A 518 48.87 -8.14 -28.71
C ALA A 518 48.59 -7.36 -27.40
N SER A 519 49.43 -7.48 -26.37
CA SER A 519 50.71 -6.75 -26.13
C SER A 519 50.53 -5.22 -26.08
N VAL A 520 50.84 -4.58 -24.94
CA VAL A 520 51.95 -3.60 -24.71
C VAL A 520 51.87 -3.04 -23.27
N ASP A 521 52.99 -3.21 -22.55
CA ASP A 521 53.67 -2.43 -21.50
C ASP A 521 53.03 -1.91 -20.19
N VAL A 522 53.80 -2.26 -19.14
CA VAL A 522 53.95 -1.65 -17.80
C VAL A 522 54.92 -0.45 -17.94
N PRO A 523 54.94 0.53 -17.00
CA PRO A 523 55.99 0.43 -15.99
C PRO A 523 55.56 0.79 -14.56
N SER A 524 56.23 0.09 -13.65
CA SER A 524 56.35 0.27 -12.20
C SER A 524 56.85 1.65 -11.79
N ILE A 525 56.65 2.03 -10.51
CA ILE A 525 57.71 2.49 -9.59
C ILE A 525 57.19 2.50 -8.12
N SER A 526 57.83 1.64 -7.34
CA SER A 526 58.47 1.82 -6.01
C SER A 526 57.74 2.40 -4.79
N GLN A 527 57.55 1.51 -3.81
CA GLN A 527 58.05 1.53 -2.41
C GLN A 527 57.91 2.80 -1.54
N ALA A 528 57.27 2.65 -0.37
CA ALA A 528 57.96 2.69 0.94
C ALA A 528 57.00 2.38 2.10
N SER A 529 57.53 1.65 3.08
CA SER A 529 56.89 1.16 4.31
C SER A 529 56.69 2.26 5.37
N SER A 530 55.66 2.16 6.20
CA SER A 530 55.80 2.30 7.68
C SER A 530 54.47 2.03 8.40
N THR A 531 54.64 1.30 9.49
CA THR A 531 53.67 0.81 10.47
C THR A 531 53.28 1.89 11.49
N VAL A 532 52.00 2.19 11.67
CA VAL A 532 51.45 2.71 12.94
C VAL A 532 49.98 2.29 13.10
N ALA A 533 49.65 1.65 14.21
CA ALA A 533 48.29 1.31 14.64
C ALA A 533 47.53 2.55 15.16
N PRO A 534 46.21 2.71 14.91
CA PRO A 534 45.43 3.74 15.57
C PRO A 534 44.73 3.22 16.82
N THR A 535 44.99 3.90 17.93
CA THR A 535 44.28 3.82 19.21
C THR A 535 42.86 4.37 19.09
N SER A 536 41.91 3.70 19.73
CA SER A 536 40.49 4.07 19.82
C SER A 536 40.28 5.28 20.75
N LEU A 537 39.62 6.33 20.25
CA LEU A 537 39.06 7.41 21.09
C LEU A 537 37.73 6.97 21.73
N PRO A 538 37.41 7.39 22.97
CA PRO A 538 36.15 7.05 23.63
C PRO A 538 34.97 7.89 23.09
N PRO A 539 33.72 7.40 23.21
CA PRO A 539 32.54 8.10 22.72
C PRO A 539 32.17 9.31 23.62
N PRO A 540 31.50 10.35 23.06
CA PRO A 540 31.08 11.52 23.82
C PRO A 540 29.90 11.20 24.77
N PRO A 541 29.73 11.97 25.86
CA PRO A 541 28.65 11.75 26.82
C PRO A 541 27.26 12.14 26.27
N PRO A 542 26.17 11.57 26.81
CA PRO A 542 24.81 11.85 26.37
C PRO A 542 24.34 13.27 26.77
N PRO A 543 23.41 13.87 26.01
CA PRO A 543 22.88 15.20 26.29
C PRO A 543 21.96 15.20 27.53
N PRO A 544 21.83 16.36 28.22
CA PRO A 544 21.01 16.48 29.42
C PRO A 544 19.50 16.39 29.11
N PRO A 545 18.68 15.97 30.10
CA PRO A 545 17.23 15.87 29.94
C PRO A 545 16.54 17.24 29.82
N PRO A 546 15.37 17.31 29.17
CA PRO A 546 14.63 18.56 29.01
C PRO A 546 14.03 19.05 30.34
N PRO A 547 13.79 20.38 30.48
CA PRO A 547 13.22 20.97 31.69
C PRO A 547 11.75 20.58 31.89
N PRO A 548 11.26 20.56 33.15
CA PRO A 548 9.89 20.20 33.47
C PRO A 548 8.87 21.27 33.02
N PRO A 549 7.62 20.88 32.74
CA PRO A 549 6.56 21.81 32.32
C PRO A 549 6.10 22.71 33.50
N PRO A 550 5.57 23.91 33.19
CA PRO A 550 5.09 24.85 34.22
C PRO A 550 3.80 24.36 34.91
N PRO A 551 3.54 24.80 36.16
CA PRO A 551 2.43 24.33 36.98
C PRO A 551 1.06 24.80 36.46
N ALA A 552 0.08 23.90 36.50
CA ALA A 552 -1.30 24.13 36.08
C ALA A 552 -2.03 25.12 37.01
N SER A 553 -2.66 26.14 36.41
CA SER A 553 -3.55 27.08 37.12
C SER A 553 -5.01 26.69 36.93
N SER A 554 -5.67 26.41 38.06
CA SER A 554 -7.09 26.64 38.42
C SER A 554 -8.24 26.24 37.46
N VAL A 555 -8.93 25.16 37.87
CA VAL A 555 -10.40 24.99 38.03
C VAL A 555 -11.34 25.75 37.08
N ALA A 556 -12.05 25.00 36.22
CA ALA A 556 -13.30 25.41 35.60
C ALA A 556 -14.48 24.61 36.21
N SER A 557 -15.55 25.33 36.57
CA SER A 557 -16.79 24.84 37.22
C SER A 557 -17.62 23.91 36.32
N PRO A 558 -18.51 23.05 36.89
CA PRO A 558 -19.29 22.09 36.11
C PRO A 558 -20.51 22.73 35.40
N PRO A 559 -21.04 22.10 34.33
CA PRO A 559 -22.16 22.63 33.54
C PRO A 559 -23.53 22.37 34.18
N PRO A 560 -24.57 23.18 33.89
CA PRO A 560 -25.94 22.95 34.36
C PRO A 560 -26.69 21.93 33.47
N PRO A 561 -27.82 21.36 33.95
CA PRO A 561 -28.53 20.27 33.28
C PRO A 561 -29.39 20.73 32.10
N VAL A 562 -29.60 19.78 31.18
CA VAL A 562 -30.26 19.92 29.87
C VAL A 562 -31.77 20.07 30.02
N ALA A 563 -32.34 21.11 29.39
CA ALA A 563 -33.77 21.22 29.11
C ALA A 563 -33.99 21.40 27.59
N GLU A 564 -34.87 20.59 27.02
CA GLU A 564 -35.25 20.61 25.60
C GLU A 564 -36.00 21.91 25.24
N GLY A 565 -35.52 22.65 24.25
CA GLY A 565 -36.24 23.82 23.71
C GLY A 565 -35.49 24.78 22.79
N ASP A 566 -34.17 24.64 22.61
CA ASP A 566 -33.36 25.79 22.17
C ASP A 566 -33.04 25.89 20.65
N ARG A 567 -33.65 25.05 19.81
CA ARG A 567 -33.35 25.07 18.36
C ARG A 567 -33.97 26.28 17.64
N THR A 568 -35.10 26.78 18.12
CA THR A 568 -35.84 27.89 17.51
C THR A 568 -35.30 29.27 17.92
N GLN A 569 -34.73 29.42 19.12
CA GLN A 569 -34.10 30.67 19.54
C GLN A 569 -32.74 30.90 18.85
N LEU A 570 -31.96 29.83 18.63
CA LEU A 570 -30.69 29.92 17.90
C LEU A 570 -30.91 30.35 16.44
N LEU A 571 -31.94 29.84 15.76
CA LEU A 571 -32.24 30.18 14.36
C LEU A 571 -32.75 31.62 14.18
N ASN A 572 -33.47 32.17 15.17
CA ASN A 572 -33.88 33.58 15.16
C ASN A 572 -32.70 34.53 15.43
N SER A 573 -31.69 34.10 16.19
CA SER A 573 -30.49 34.92 16.46
C SER A 573 -29.53 35.02 15.27
N ILE A 574 -29.54 34.04 14.36
CA ILE A 574 -28.66 33.98 13.19
C ILE A 574 -29.24 34.77 12.01
N SER A 575 -30.57 34.94 11.94
CA SER A 575 -31.24 35.63 10.83
C SER A 575 -31.15 37.17 10.89
N ASP A 576 -30.81 37.75 12.05
CA ASP A 576 -30.69 39.20 12.27
C ASP A 576 -29.26 39.76 12.18
N PHE A 577 -28.33 39.02 11.56
CA PHE A 577 -26.94 39.45 11.42
C PHE A 577 -26.79 40.64 10.46
N SER A 578 -26.44 41.82 10.99
CA SER A 578 -26.17 43.04 10.21
C SER A 578 -24.70 43.45 10.30
N LEU A 579 -24.02 43.46 9.15
CA LEU A 579 -22.61 43.86 9.00
C LEU A 579 -22.34 45.29 9.50
N ALA A 580 -23.37 46.16 9.50
CA ALA A 580 -23.27 47.56 9.92
C ALA A 580 -23.15 47.76 11.44
N LYS A 581 -23.41 46.72 12.25
CA LYS A 581 -23.35 46.78 13.73
C LYS A 581 -22.01 46.32 14.32
N LEU A 582 -21.06 45.88 13.49
CA LEU A 582 -19.74 45.44 13.95
C LEU A 582 -18.83 46.66 14.26
N LYS A 583 -18.31 46.73 15.49
CA LYS A 583 -17.31 47.73 15.88
C LYS A 583 -16.01 47.47 15.10
N LYS A 584 -15.45 48.52 14.47
CA LYS A 584 -14.15 48.44 13.79
C LYS A 584 -13.05 48.07 14.79
N ALA A 585 -12.33 46.98 14.52
CA ALA A 585 -11.18 46.56 15.31
C ALA A 585 -9.98 47.48 15.04
N LYS A 586 -9.33 48.00 16.09
CA LYS A 586 -8.04 48.69 15.99
C LYS A 586 -6.93 47.63 15.84
N THR A 587 -6.38 47.50 14.64
CA THR A 587 -5.19 46.68 14.39
C THR A 587 -3.93 47.47 14.73
N ASN A 588 -3.08 46.91 15.59
CA ASN A 588 -1.75 47.45 15.90
C ASN A 588 -0.73 46.81 14.96
N ASP A 589 -0.38 47.52 13.90
CA ASP A 589 0.59 47.06 12.91
C ASP A 589 2.03 47.25 13.45
N ARG A 590 2.79 46.15 13.51
CA ARG A 590 4.19 46.12 13.96
C ARG A 590 5.15 45.69 12.85
N SER A 591 4.78 45.88 11.59
CA SER A 591 5.56 45.42 10.43
C SER A 591 6.77 46.29 10.04
N ALA A 592 7.11 47.33 10.81
CA ALA A 592 8.31 48.11 10.52
C ALA A 592 9.59 47.40 11.02
N PRO A 593 10.63 47.22 10.17
CA PRO A 593 11.89 46.61 10.59
C PRO A 593 12.68 47.56 11.49
N LYS A 594 13.10 47.06 12.66
CA LYS A 594 14.04 47.76 13.54
C LYS A 594 15.46 47.52 13.03
N PHE A 595 16.09 48.55 12.47
CA PHE A 595 17.54 48.58 12.33
C PHE A 595 18.15 48.95 13.68
N LYS A 596 18.94 48.03 14.24
CA LYS A 596 20.15 48.31 15.02
C LYS A 596 20.97 47.04 15.13
#